data_AF-A0A7C1TPI1-F1
#
_entry.id   AF-A0A7C1TPI1-F1
#
_cell.length_a   1.000
_cell.length_b   1.000
_cell.length_c   1.000
_cell.angle_alpha   90.00
_cell.angle_beta   90.00
_cell.angle_gamma   90.00
#
_symmetry.space_group_name_H-M   'P 1'
#
loop_
_entity.id
_entity.type
_entity.pdbx_description
1 polymer ?
#
loop_
_entity_poly.entity_id
_entity_poly.type
_entity_poly.pdbx_seq_one_letter_code
_entity_poly.pdbx_strand_id
1 'polypeptide(L)'
;MSGAAGFCIHGPLYYNMKSPEESVMGIISRITSFLNSTAVEPVPKLGRNEPCWCGSGKKYKRCHLEEDDRKRAKHGRAACRTS
;
A
#
# COMPACT_ATOMS: atom_id res chain seq x y z
N MET A 1 -0.89 -42.97 14.91
CA MET A 1 -2.32 -43.34 14.95
C MET A 1 -2.76 -43.32 16.40
N SER A 2 -3.85 -42.61 16.66
CA SER A 2 -4.81 -42.82 17.76
C SER A 2 -4.38 -42.60 19.21
N GLY A 3 -4.97 -41.57 19.80
CA GLY A 3 -5.08 -41.36 21.24
C GLY A 3 -5.99 -40.16 21.50
N ALA A 4 -7.30 -40.37 21.44
CA ALA A 4 -8.31 -39.35 21.72
C ALA A 4 -8.80 -39.41 23.16
N ALA A 5 -9.32 -38.26 23.61
CA ALA A 5 -10.23 -38.01 24.73
C ALA A 5 -9.61 -37.48 26.05
N GLY A 6 -9.72 -36.16 26.20
CA GLY A 6 -9.66 -35.44 27.46
C GLY A 6 -10.53 -34.19 27.36
N PHE A 7 -11.83 -34.33 27.61
CA PHE A 7 -12.76 -33.21 27.71
C PHE A 7 -12.68 -32.67 29.14
N CYS A 8 -11.87 -31.63 29.33
CA CYS A 8 -11.87 -30.86 30.57
C CYS A 8 -12.49 -29.49 30.28
N ILE A 9 -13.77 -29.38 30.63
CA ILE A 9 -14.40 -28.11 31.00
C ILE A 9 -13.53 -27.42 32.07
N HIS A 10 -13.54 -26.09 32.11
CA HIS A 10 -12.73 -25.18 32.94
C HIS A 10 -11.50 -24.60 32.23
N GLY A 11 -11.70 -23.50 31.50
CA GLY A 11 -10.64 -22.52 31.26
C GLY A 11 -10.27 -21.79 32.56
N PRO A 12 -9.03 -21.30 32.65
CA PRO A 12 -8.86 -19.91 33.07
C PRO A 12 -7.84 -19.17 32.20
N LEU A 13 -8.29 -18.00 31.74
CA LEU A 13 -7.47 -16.83 31.47
C LEU A 13 -6.43 -16.99 30.35
N TYR A 14 -6.89 -16.74 29.12
CA TYR A 14 -6.01 -16.09 28.16
C TYR A 14 -5.52 -14.79 28.83
N TYR A 15 -4.24 -14.71 29.15
CA TYR A 15 -3.66 -13.46 29.61
C TYR A 15 -3.84 -12.44 28.48
N ASN A 16 -4.58 -11.38 28.77
CA ASN A 16 -4.68 -10.20 27.93
C ASN A 16 -3.31 -9.50 27.97
N MET A 17 -2.41 -9.91 27.08
CA MET A 17 -1.20 -9.16 26.79
C MET A 17 -1.65 -7.93 25.97
N LYS A 18 -2.24 -6.93 26.65
CA LYS A 18 -2.48 -5.60 26.07
C LYS A 18 -1.11 -4.95 25.95
N SER A 19 -0.39 -5.30 24.90
CA SER A 19 0.99 -4.87 24.71
C SER A 19 1.05 -3.33 24.60
N PRO A 20 2.20 -2.71 24.89
CA PRO A 20 2.38 -1.25 24.90
C PRO A 20 2.07 -0.55 23.57
N GLU A 21 1.72 -1.30 22.53
CA GLU A 21 1.30 -0.78 21.23
C GLU A 21 0.03 0.07 21.30
N GLU A 22 -0.91 -0.16 22.23
CA GLU A 22 -2.17 0.60 22.21
C GLU A 22 -2.01 2.08 22.57
N SER A 23 -1.10 2.40 23.47
CA SER A 23 -0.81 3.79 23.84
C SER A 23 -0.05 4.51 22.71
N VAL A 24 0.82 3.77 22.01
CA VAL A 24 1.54 4.24 20.84
C VAL A 24 0.59 4.43 19.65
N MET A 25 -0.41 3.56 19.45
CA MET A 25 -1.42 3.68 18.40
C MET A 25 -2.31 4.92 18.55
N GLY A 26 -2.57 5.39 19.77
CA GLY A 26 -3.34 6.62 20.01
C GLY A 26 -2.60 7.90 19.60
N ILE A 27 -1.29 7.95 19.85
CA ILE A 27 -0.43 9.08 19.43
C ILE A 27 -0.18 9.01 17.92
N ILE A 28 0.10 7.81 17.40
CA ILE A 28 0.26 7.57 15.95
C ILE A 28 -1.02 7.96 15.21
N SER A 29 -2.22 7.64 15.72
CA SER A 29 -3.49 7.99 15.08
C SER A 29 -3.68 9.49 14.90
N ARG A 30 -3.27 10.31 15.88
CA ARG A 30 -3.33 11.78 15.76
C ARG A 30 -2.34 12.25 14.70
N ILE A 31 -1.10 11.78 14.75
CA ILE A 31 -0.04 12.16 13.80
C ILE A 31 -0.39 11.73 12.37
N THR A 32 -0.86 10.50 12.15
CA THR A 32 -1.27 10.01 10.84
C THR A 32 -2.49 10.77 10.31
N SER A 33 -3.46 11.12 11.17
CA SER A 33 -4.59 11.96 10.77
C SER A 33 -4.16 13.35 10.30
N PHE A 34 -3.13 13.95 10.91
CA PHE A 34 -2.59 15.23 10.46
C PHE A 34 -1.84 15.09 9.13
N LEU A 35 -1.03 14.03 8.99
CA LEU A 35 -0.19 13.83 7.80
C LEU A 35 -0.96 13.28 6.59
N ASN A 36 -2.11 12.65 6.77
CA ASN A 36 -2.96 12.13 5.69
C ASN A 36 -3.81 13.22 4.99
N SER A 37 -3.61 14.50 5.34
CA SER A 37 -4.32 15.64 4.73
C SER A 37 -3.97 15.89 3.26
N THR A 38 -2.93 15.24 2.72
CA THR A 38 -2.61 15.28 1.29
C THR A 38 -3.29 14.13 0.56
N ALA A 39 -4.64 14.15 0.52
CA ALA A 39 -5.35 13.37 -0.47
C ALA A 39 -4.99 13.94 -1.84
N VAL A 40 -3.96 13.37 -2.47
CA VAL A 40 -3.59 13.70 -3.84
C VAL A 40 -4.69 13.15 -4.71
N GLU A 41 -5.56 14.05 -5.21
CA GLU A 41 -6.53 13.75 -6.25
C GLU A 41 -5.85 12.90 -7.35
N PRO A 42 -6.49 11.83 -7.83
CA PRO A 42 -5.88 10.96 -8.82
C PRO A 42 -5.51 11.81 -10.04
N VAL A 43 -4.21 11.99 -10.26
CA VAL A 43 -3.70 12.80 -11.37
C VAL A 43 -4.35 12.27 -12.65
N PRO A 44 -5.10 13.11 -13.39
CA PRO A 44 -5.75 12.66 -14.61
C PRO A 44 -4.68 12.09 -15.53
N LYS A 45 -4.94 10.90 -16.09
CA LYS A 45 -4.01 10.21 -16.99
C LYS A 45 -3.74 11.13 -18.18
N LEU A 46 -2.58 11.79 -18.16
CA LEU A 46 -2.14 12.69 -19.21
C LEU A 46 -2.31 12.01 -20.57
N GLY A 47 -3.10 12.62 -21.43
CA GLY A 47 -3.35 12.14 -22.78
C GLY A 47 -2.07 12.14 -23.60
N ARG A 48 -1.89 11.16 -24.49
CA ARG A 48 -0.69 11.03 -25.35
C ARG A 48 -0.37 12.30 -26.16
N ASN A 49 -1.38 13.11 -26.49
CA ASN A 49 -1.23 14.33 -27.29
C ASN A 49 -1.07 15.62 -26.47
N GLU A 50 -1.20 15.57 -25.14
CA GLU A 50 -1.11 16.74 -24.26
C GLU A 50 0.34 17.25 -24.15
N PRO A 51 0.54 18.53 -23.78
CA PRO A 51 1.88 19.03 -23.45
C PRO A 51 2.53 18.16 -22.37
N CYS A 52 3.81 17.83 -22.56
CA CYS A 52 4.53 17.00 -21.61
C CYS A 52 4.68 17.71 -20.26
N TRP A 53 4.49 16.96 -19.17
CA TRP A 53 4.61 17.44 -17.79
C TRP A 53 5.99 18.04 -17.44
N CYS A 54 7.03 17.81 -18.25
CA CYS A 54 8.37 18.36 -18.06
C CYS A 54 8.53 19.83 -18.51
N GLY A 55 7.47 20.45 -19.03
CA GLY A 55 7.52 21.85 -19.48
C GLY A 55 8.26 22.09 -20.81
N SER A 56 8.61 21.03 -21.55
CA SER A 56 9.35 21.15 -22.82
C SER A 56 8.55 21.70 -24.02
N GLY A 57 7.24 21.93 -23.86
CA GLY A 57 6.34 22.32 -24.95
C GLY A 57 6.10 21.22 -26.01
N LYS A 58 6.73 20.04 -25.88
CA LYS A 58 6.54 18.91 -26.78
C LYS A 58 5.33 18.07 -26.34
N LYS A 59 4.68 17.40 -27.29
CA LYS A 59 3.60 16.42 -26.99
C LYS A 59 4.17 15.27 -26.15
N TYR A 60 3.44 14.84 -25.11
CA TYR A 60 3.85 13.79 -24.18
C TYR A 60 4.35 12.52 -24.89
N LYS A 61 3.67 12.10 -25.96
CA LYS A 61 4.07 10.95 -26.79
C LYS A 61 5.46 11.02 -27.43
N ARG A 62 6.02 12.22 -27.60
CA ARG A 62 7.36 12.44 -28.20
C ARG A 62 8.39 12.89 -27.16
N CYS A 63 8.04 12.84 -25.88
CA CYS A 63 8.90 13.33 -24.81
C CYS A 63 9.07 12.24 -23.76
N HIS A 64 8.20 12.15 -22.75
CA HIS A 64 8.38 11.20 -21.66
C HIS A 64 7.59 9.89 -21.82
N LEU A 65 6.68 9.75 -22.79
CA LEU A 65 5.86 8.55 -22.94
C LEU A 65 6.68 7.25 -23.04
N GLU A 66 7.75 7.22 -23.84
CA GLU A 66 8.60 6.03 -23.99
C GLU A 66 9.37 5.71 -22.71
N GLU A 67 9.79 6.75 -21.98
CA GLU A 67 10.47 6.56 -20.71
C GLU A 67 9.53 6.07 -19.61
N ASP A 68 8.32 6.62 -19.53
CA ASP A 68 7.28 6.20 -18.60
C ASP A 68 6.82 4.77 -18.89
N ASP A 69 6.68 4.39 -20.16
CA ASP A 69 6.36 3.01 -20.56
C ASP A 69 7.49 2.05 -20.15
N ARG A 70 8.75 2.44 -20.39
CA ARG A 70 9.93 1.68 -19.96
C ARG A 70 10.00 1.55 -18.43
N LYS A 71 9.70 2.60 -17.67
CA LYS A 71 9.63 2.54 -16.19
C LYS A 71 8.50 1.59 -15.77
N ARG A 72 7.32 1.69 -16.35
CA ARG A 72 6.21 0.76 -16.06
C ARG A 72 6.55 -0.69 -16.37
N ALA A 73 7.25 -0.97 -17.47
CA ALA A 73 7.71 -2.32 -17.83
C ALA A 73 8.75 -2.88 -16.83
N LYS A 74 9.62 -2.04 -16.28
CA LYS A 74 10.58 -2.42 -15.23
C LYS A 74 9.91 -2.70 -13.90
N HIS A 75 8.93 -1.86 -13.52
CA HIS A 75 8.20 -1.97 -12.25
C HIS A 75 7.06 -3.01 -12.32
N GLY A 76 6.65 -3.44 -13.51
CA GLY A 76 5.62 -4.46 -13.75
C GLY A 76 6.06 -5.91 -13.50
N ARG A 77 7.22 -6.12 -12.86
CA ARG A 77 7.76 -7.45 -12.52
C ARG A 77 7.64 -7.74 -11.02
N ALA A 78 6.43 -7.67 -10.48
CA ALA A 78 6.13 -8.16 -9.13
C ALA A 78 4.81 -8.95 -9.05
N ALA A 79 4.25 -9.37 -10.20
CA ALA A 79 3.04 -10.16 -10.26
C ALA A 79 3.27 -11.46 -11.04
N CYS A 80 3.95 -12.40 -10.40
CA CYS A 80 3.75 -13.84 -10.55
C CYS A 80 4.57 -14.46 -9.39
N ARG A 81 4.00 -15.22 -8.46
CA ARG A 81 3.51 -16.58 -8.72
C ARG A 81 2.50 -16.98 -7.64
N THR A 82 1.24 -17.16 -8.00
CA THR A 82 0.37 -18.05 -7.21
C THR A 82 0.66 -19.47 -7.68
N SER A 83 0.97 -20.33 -6.71
CA SER A 83 1.32 -21.75 -6.90
C SER A 83 0.11 -22.60 -7.27
#